data_AF-A0AAU3JWR3-F1
#
_entry.id   AF-A0AAU3JWR3-F1
#
_cell.length_a   1.000
_cell.length_b   1.000
_cell.length_c   1.000
_cell.angle_alpha   90.00
_cell.angle_beta   90.00
_cell.angle_gamma   90.00
#
_symmetry.space_group_name_H-M   'P 1'
#
loop_
_entity.id
_entity.type
_entity.pdbx_description
1 polymer ?
#
loop_
_entity_poly.entity_id
_entity_poly.type
_entity_poly.pdbx_seq_one_letter_code
_entity_poly.pdbx_strand_id
1 'polypeptide(L)'
;MRDSIARALVWALRLLLPARGRHRTAQPAPASVTEPAPTENPWMKPWTGPSSAEVREIFRAEETMRLTPVQRERSWAAEFAARGVDYDYRYPGDHFAQFGVSA
;
A
#
# COMPACT_ATOMS: atom_id res chain seq x y z
N MET A 1 -5.31 -12.44 -17.73
CA MET A 1 -4.58 -12.06 -16.49
C MET A 1 -5.53 -11.77 -15.33
N ARG A 2 -6.58 -10.95 -15.54
CA ARG A 2 -7.59 -10.66 -14.50
C ARG A 2 -8.37 -11.91 -14.06
N ASP A 3 -8.69 -12.80 -14.99
CA ASP A 3 -9.46 -14.02 -14.69
C ASP A 3 -8.63 -15.08 -13.94
N SER A 4 -7.33 -15.13 -14.18
CA SER A 4 -6.42 -16.04 -13.45
C SER A 4 -6.25 -15.59 -12.00
N ILE A 5 -6.17 -14.28 -11.75
CA ILE A 5 -6.14 -13.71 -10.39
C ILE A 5 -7.45 -13.99 -9.65
N ALA A 6 -8.60 -13.75 -10.29
CA ALA A 6 -9.90 -14.01 -9.69
C ALA A 6 -10.08 -15.49 -9.30
N ARG A 7 -9.65 -16.41 -10.17
CA ARG A 7 -9.72 -17.85 -9.89
C ARG A 7 -8.82 -18.26 -8.72
N ALA A 8 -7.61 -17.72 -8.64
CA ALA A 8 -6.67 -17.99 -7.56
C ALA A 8 -7.22 -17.51 -6.20
N LEU A 9 -7.79 -16.31 -6.14
CA LEU A 9 -8.39 -15.76 -4.93
C LEU A 9 -9.60 -16.56 -4.45
N VAL A 10 -10.48 -16.96 -5.36
CA VAL A 10 -11.64 -17.80 -5.03
C VAL A 10 -11.19 -19.16 -4.49
N TRP A 11 -10.11 -19.72 -5.04
CA TRP A 11 -9.52 -20.97 -4.55
C TRP A 11 -8.96 -20.82 -3.14
N ALA A 12 -8.18 -19.78 -2.89
CA ALA A 12 -7.61 -19.48 -1.58
C ALA A 12 -8.70 -19.26 -0.52
N LEU A 13 -9.75 -18.50 -0.85
CA LEU A 13 -10.87 -18.25 0.05
C LEU A 13 -11.62 -19.54 0.41
N ARG A 14 -11.79 -20.47 -0.53
CA ARG A 14 -12.42 -21.78 -0.25
C ARG A 14 -11.60 -22.67 0.67
N LEU A 15 -10.28 -22.53 0.67
CA LEU A 15 -9.39 -23.25 1.57
C LEU A 15 -9.36 -22.62 2.97
N LEU A 16 -9.44 -21.28 3.05
CA LEU A 16 -9.31 -20.52 4.29
C LEU A 16 -10.62 -20.40 5.07
N LEU A 17 -11.77 -20.38 4.38
CA LEU A 17 -13.07 -20.28 5.04
C LEU A 17 -13.65 -21.69 5.25
N PRO A 18 -13.85 -22.13 6.50
CA PRO A 18 -14.56 -23.38 6.77
C PRO A 18 -15.99 -23.27 6.23
N ALA A 19 -16.32 -24.09 5.23
CA ALA A 19 -17.61 -24.09 4.51
C ALA A 19 -18.81 -24.57 5.34
N ARG A 20 -18.73 -24.60 6.68
CA ARG A 20 -19.83 -24.98 7.56
C ARG A 20 -19.82 -24.12 8.81
N GLY A 21 -20.67 -23.10 8.82
CA GLY A 21 -21.12 -22.46 10.05
C GLY A 21 -21.81 -23.51 10.92
N ARG A 22 -21.09 -24.04 11.92
CA ARG A 22 -21.73 -24.72 13.03
C ARG A 22 -22.37 -23.63 13.87
N HIS A 23 -23.68 -23.43 13.74
CA HIS A 23 -24.43 -22.56 14.64
C HIS A 23 -24.15 -23.01 16.07
N ARG A 24 -23.32 -22.24 16.78
CA ARG A 24 -23.05 -22.42 18.20
C ARG A 24 -24.30 -21.98 18.95
N THR A 25 -25.24 -22.89 19.17
CA THR A 25 -26.21 -22.78 20.27
C THR A 25 -25.53 -23.22 21.55
N ALA A 26 -24.67 -22.36 22.08
CA ALA A 26 -24.21 -22.43 23.46
C ALA A 26 -23.78 -21.02 23.84
N GLN A 27 -24.70 -20.28 24.45
CA GLN A 27 -24.39 -19.03 25.12
C GLN A 27 -23.43 -19.36 26.27
N PRO A 28 -22.16 -18.89 26.27
CA PRO A 28 -21.34 -18.95 27.46
C PRO A 28 -21.88 -17.92 28.45
N ALA A 29 -21.87 -18.25 29.75
CA ALA A 29 -22.17 -17.30 30.82
C ALA A 29 -21.30 -16.03 30.68
N PRO A 30 -21.81 -14.83 31.05
CA PRO A 30 -21.04 -13.60 30.92
C PRO A 30 -19.86 -13.64 31.90
N ALA A 31 -18.69 -14.00 31.41
CA ALA A 31 -17.45 -13.62 32.08
C ALA A 31 -17.35 -12.10 31.99
N SER A 32 -17.09 -11.44 33.13
CA SER A 32 -16.80 -10.01 33.21
C SER A 32 -15.63 -9.69 32.27
N VAL A 33 -15.95 -9.12 31.12
CA VAL A 33 -14.98 -8.65 30.13
C VAL A 33 -14.39 -7.37 30.68
N THR A 34 -13.19 -7.44 31.23
CA THR A 34 -12.30 -6.27 31.24
C THR A 34 -12.08 -5.93 29.77
N GLU A 35 -12.69 -4.84 29.30
CA GLU A 35 -12.55 -4.36 27.93
C GLU A 35 -11.04 -4.17 27.66
N PRO A 36 -10.43 -4.94 26.74
CA PRO A 36 -9.06 -4.66 26.36
C PRO A 36 -9.05 -3.26 25.75
N ALA A 37 -8.13 -2.41 26.20
CA ALA A 37 -7.90 -1.10 25.60
C ALA A 37 -7.87 -1.23 24.08
N PRO A 38 -8.47 -0.29 23.31
CA PRO A 38 -8.63 -0.46 21.87
C PRO A 38 -7.26 -0.77 21.24
N THR A 39 -7.09 -2.00 20.77
CA THR A 39 -5.91 -2.36 19.99
C THR A 39 -5.95 -1.49 18.75
N GLU A 40 -4.99 -0.58 18.59
CA GLU A 40 -4.89 0.25 17.39
C GLU A 40 -4.86 -0.68 16.17
N ASN A 41 -5.97 -0.72 15.43
CA ASN A 41 -6.07 -1.52 14.23
C ASN A 41 -5.16 -0.86 13.18
N PRO A 42 -4.06 -1.49 12.74
CA PRO A 42 -3.14 -0.89 11.78
C PRO A 42 -3.83 -0.59 10.44
N TRP A 43 -4.96 -1.24 10.15
CA TRP A 43 -5.78 -1.03 8.96
C TRP A 43 -6.76 0.14 9.06
N MET A 44 -6.90 0.77 10.23
CA MET A 44 -7.73 1.97 10.40
C MET A 44 -6.95 3.27 10.16
N LYS A 45 -5.62 3.21 10.09
CA LYS A 45 -4.82 4.40 9.83
C LYS A 45 -5.11 4.89 8.41
N PRO A 46 -5.62 6.11 8.22
CA PRO A 46 -5.85 6.66 6.89
C PRO A 46 -4.55 6.72 6.11
N TRP A 47 -4.60 6.42 4.82
CA TRP A 47 -3.47 6.65 3.92
C TRP A 47 -3.09 8.13 3.94
N THR A 48 -1.83 8.42 4.27
CA THR A 48 -1.32 9.80 4.41
C THR A 48 -0.63 10.32 3.15
N GLY A 49 -0.45 9.47 2.13
CA GLY A 49 0.19 9.84 0.88
C GLY A 49 -0.79 10.44 -0.14
N PRO A 50 -0.28 10.85 -1.31
CA PRO A 50 -1.11 11.31 -2.41
C PRO A 50 -2.07 10.21 -2.87
N SER A 51 -3.23 10.64 -3.31
CA SER A 51 -4.23 9.79 -3.94
C SER A 51 -3.75 9.29 -5.31
N SER A 52 -4.35 8.19 -5.77
CA SER A 52 -4.03 7.66 -7.11
C SER A 52 -4.33 8.64 -8.26
N ALA A 53 -5.24 9.60 -8.05
CA ALA A 53 -5.55 10.63 -9.05
C ALA A 53 -4.41 11.65 -9.14
N GLU A 54 -3.93 12.15 -8.00
CA GLU A 54 -2.80 13.08 -7.92
C GLU A 54 -1.52 12.45 -8.48
N VAL A 55 -1.26 11.18 -8.17
CA VAL A 55 -0.11 10.45 -8.71
C VAL A 55 -0.16 10.38 -10.25
N ARG A 56 -1.34 10.14 -10.83
CA ARG A 56 -1.50 10.08 -12.29
C ARG A 56 -1.31 11.44 -12.94
N GLU A 57 -1.73 12.50 -12.27
CA GLU A 57 -1.54 13.87 -12.74
C GLU A 57 -0.05 14.20 -12.85
N ILE A 58 0.74 13.89 -11.82
CA ILE A 58 2.21 14.07 -11.83
C ILE A 58 2.85 13.31 -13.00
N PHE A 59 2.49 12.04 -13.20
CA PHE A 59 3.07 11.23 -14.29
C PHE A 59 2.60 11.65 -15.69
N ARG A 60 1.45 12.34 -15.80
CA ARG A 60 0.87 12.76 -17.08
C ARG A 60 0.99 14.25 -17.36
N ALA A 61 1.66 15.00 -16.49
CA ALA A 61 1.90 16.42 -16.67
C ALA A 61 2.53 16.67 -18.05
N GLU A 62 1.90 17.53 -18.86
CA GLU A 62 2.30 17.75 -20.26
C GLU A 62 3.76 18.22 -20.38
N GLU A 63 4.20 19.01 -19.39
CA GLU A 63 5.57 19.50 -19.28
C GLU A 63 6.60 18.37 -19.22
N THR A 64 6.26 17.26 -18.54
CA THR A 64 7.16 16.11 -18.40
C THR A 64 7.29 15.27 -19.67
N MET A 65 6.32 15.37 -20.59
CA MET A 65 6.32 14.63 -21.86
C MET A 65 7.40 15.13 -22.83
N ARG A 66 7.78 16.41 -22.72
CA ARG A 66 8.81 17.04 -23.55
C ARG A 66 10.23 16.83 -23.01
N LEU A 67 10.35 16.35 -21.77
CA LEU A 67 11.63 16.14 -21.10
C LEU A 67 12.31 14.84 -21.57
N THR A 68 13.64 14.83 -21.53
CA THR A 68 14.42 13.59 -21.62
C THR A 68 14.08 12.66 -20.44
N PRO A 69 14.27 11.34 -20.57
CA PRO A 69 13.95 10.40 -19.50
C PRO A 69 14.59 10.76 -18.15
N VAL A 70 15.84 11.22 -18.14
CA VAL A 70 16.55 11.61 -16.92
C VAL A 70 15.96 12.88 -16.29
N GLN A 71 15.63 13.88 -17.09
CA GLN A 71 15.00 15.11 -16.59
C GLN A 71 13.59 14.85 -16.08
N ARG A 72 12.86 13.96 -16.75
CA ARG A 72 11.53 13.53 -16.34
C ARG A 72 11.55 12.86 -14.98
N GLU A 73 12.47 11.93 -14.78
CA GLU A 73 12.62 11.24 -13.50
C GLU A 73 12.94 12.23 -12.35
N ARG A 74 13.84 13.20 -12.62
CA ARG A 74 14.14 14.28 -11.66
C ARG A 74 12.93 15.15 -11.35
N SER A 75 12.11 15.44 -12.35
CA SER A 75 10.89 16.22 -12.19
C SER A 75 9.89 15.49 -11.31
N TRP A 76 9.68 14.19 -11.53
CA TRP A 76 8.80 13.38 -10.68
C TRP A 76 9.32 13.31 -9.25
N ALA A 77 10.61 13.05 -9.06
CA ALA A 77 11.24 13.04 -7.75
C ALA A 77 11.01 14.35 -6.98
N ALA A 78 11.15 15.49 -7.66
CA ALA A 78 10.89 16.81 -7.07
C ALA A 78 9.42 16.99 -6.67
N GLU A 79 8.47 16.59 -7.52
CA GLU A 79 7.04 16.67 -7.24
C GLU A 79 6.61 15.80 -6.05
N PHE A 80 7.16 14.59 -5.94
CA PHE A 80 6.89 13.71 -4.80
C PHE A 80 7.54 14.22 -3.51
N ALA A 81 8.78 14.71 -3.58
CA ALA A 81 9.47 15.32 -2.44
C ALA A 81 8.72 16.56 -1.91
N ALA A 82 8.18 17.40 -2.81
CA ALA A 82 7.34 18.55 -2.43
C ALA A 82 6.05 18.14 -1.70
N ARG A 83 5.57 16.91 -1.91
CA ARG A 83 4.43 16.30 -1.21
C ARG A 83 4.83 15.51 0.04
N GLY A 84 6.10 15.56 0.43
CA GLY A 84 6.63 14.81 1.57
C GLY A 84 6.67 13.30 1.34
N VAL A 85 6.60 12.85 0.07
CA VAL A 85 6.72 11.45 -0.30
C VAL A 85 8.16 11.17 -0.66
N ASP A 86 8.75 10.20 0.02
CA ASP A 86 10.04 9.67 -0.38
C ASP A 86 9.85 8.87 -1.67
N TYR A 87 10.48 9.35 -2.74
CA TYR A 87 10.38 8.78 -4.07
C TYR A 87 11.72 8.14 -4.41
N ASP A 88 11.69 6.89 -4.90
CA ASP A 88 12.86 6.04 -5.15
C ASP A 88 13.71 6.50 -6.35
N TYR A 89 14.07 7.78 -6.39
CA TYR A 89 14.97 8.34 -7.38
C TYR A 89 16.41 8.10 -6.99
N ARG A 90 17.16 7.45 -7.88
CA ARG A 90 18.62 7.31 -7.77
C ARG A 90 19.32 8.05 -8.90
N TYR A 91 20.48 8.61 -8.58
CA TYR A 91 21.34 9.26 -9.55
C TYR A 91 22.79 8.81 -9.37
N PRO A 92 23.62 8.86 -10.43
CA PRO A 92 25.04 8.52 -10.30
C PRO A 92 25.72 9.36 -9.21
N GLY A 93 26.24 8.69 -8.18
CA GLY A 93 26.84 9.35 -7.02
C GLY A 93 25.85 9.80 -5.94
N ASP A 94 24.63 9.28 -5.92
CA ASP A 94 23.73 9.52 -4.79
C ASP A 94 24.35 8.98 -3.49
N HIS A 95 24.13 9.71 -2.40
CA HIS A 95 24.68 9.39 -1.09
C HIS A 95 23.91 8.26 -0.38
N PHE A 96 22.76 7.84 -0.92
CA PHE A 96 21.93 6.77 -0.40
C PHE A 96 22.29 5.38 -0.95
N ALA A 97 23.03 5.31 -2.05
CA ALA A 97 23.54 4.07 -2.66
C ALA A 97 24.41 3.28 -1.68
N GLN A 98 25.03 4.00 -0.72
CA GLN A 98 25.85 3.45 0.35
C GLN A 98 25.03 2.68 1.40
N PHE A 99 23.76 3.02 1.57
CA PHE A 99 22.86 2.42 2.57
C PHE A 99 21.98 1.29 2.00
N GLY A 100 22.04 1.04 0.69
CA GLY A 100 21.19 0.08 -0.01
C GLY A 100 21.59 -1.40 0.07
N VAL A 101 22.52 -1.80 0.96
CA VAL A 101 23.03 -3.19 1.06
C VAL A 101 22.56 -3.90 2.35
N SER A 102 21.51 -3.43 3.01
CA SER A 102 20.95 -4.14 4.17
C SER A 102 19.43 -4.11 4.16
N ALA A 103 18.85 -5.08 3.48
CA ALA A 103 17.51 -5.61 3.71
C ALA A 103 17.52 -7.11 3.42
#